data_AF-A0A7D5E030-F1
#
_entry.id   AF-A0A7D5E030-F1
#
_cell.length_a   1.000
_cell.length_b   1.000
_cell.length_c   1.000
_cell.angle_alpha   90.00
_cell.angle_beta   90.00
_cell.angle_gamma   90.00
#
_symmetry.space_group_name_H-M   'P 1'
#
loop_
_entity.id
_entity.type
_entity.pdbx_description
1 polymer ?
#
loop_
_entity_poly.entity_id
_entity_poly.type
_entity_poly.pdbx_seq_one_letter_code
_entity_poly.pdbx_strand_id
1 'polypeptide(L)'
;MGSGIRATVSFDAPAGCALAAFSERADAPITHVSTSVAVEGAESVTEFLAATDAIPDGVEAERVFSYGTQHAYRITHDAGAHCPCERLGAFGCPVHRYVAEAGDVTLDFHAADFATLQDAMADLRERFSVDVQRLLQPPLEGDPEERVFVNPGRLTDRQREVLETAYDRGYFERPRRANATELAADLGIAQSTFTEHLVAAQSKLLEDVFGE
;
A
#
# COMPACT_ATOMS: atom_id res chain seq x y z
N MET A 1 -7.87 17.03 -23.50
CA MET A 1 -7.58 16.84 -22.06
C MET A 1 -6.93 15.48 -21.94
N GLY A 2 -5.64 15.41 -21.65
CA GLY A 2 -4.95 14.13 -21.49
C GLY A 2 -5.55 13.42 -20.27
N SER A 3 -6.18 12.27 -20.47
CA SER A 3 -6.58 11.42 -19.36
C SER A 3 -5.33 10.72 -18.85
N GLY A 4 -4.87 11.10 -17.66
CA GLY A 4 -3.77 10.42 -16.98
C GLY A 4 -4.13 8.97 -16.68
N ILE A 5 -3.12 8.13 -16.46
CA ILE A 5 -3.30 6.69 -16.22
C ILE A 5 -2.88 6.38 -14.79
N ARG A 6 -3.74 5.68 -14.05
CA ARG A 6 -3.35 5.08 -12.77
C ARG A 6 -2.83 3.67 -13.00
N ALA A 7 -1.64 3.38 -12.52
CA ALA A 7 -1.04 2.06 -12.57
C ALA A 7 -0.85 1.50 -11.14
N THR A 8 -1.12 0.21 -10.97
CA THR A 8 -0.73 -0.59 -9.81
C THR A 8 0.23 -1.66 -10.29
N VAL A 9 1.42 -1.67 -9.70
CA VAL A 9 2.54 -2.48 -10.14
C VAL A 9 3.21 -3.12 -8.93
N SER A 10 3.47 -4.43 -8.99
CA SER A 10 4.20 -5.17 -7.98
C SER A 10 5.59 -5.54 -8.46
N PHE A 11 6.51 -5.60 -7.50
CA PHE A 11 7.91 -5.95 -7.68
C PHE A 11 8.25 -7.11 -6.76
N ASP A 12 8.81 -8.17 -7.33
CA ASP A 12 9.31 -9.34 -6.59
C ASP A 12 10.72 -9.01 -6.06
N ALA A 13 10.86 -8.98 -4.73
CA ALA A 13 12.10 -8.68 -4.01
C ALA A 13 13.01 -7.63 -4.68
N PRO A 14 12.54 -6.38 -4.94
CA PRO A 14 13.29 -5.40 -5.70
C PRO A 14 14.60 -5.01 -4.98
N ALA A 15 15.73 -5.38 -5.58
CA ALA A 15 17.06 -5.06 -5.06
C ALA A 15 17.21 -3.54 -4.82
N GLY A 16 17.74 -3.17 -3.65
CA GLY A 16 17.94 -1.77 -3.26
C GLY A 16 16.68 -1.07 -2.72
N CYS A 17 15.52 -1.71 -2.72
CA CYS A 17 14.34 -1.14 -2.07
C CYS A 17 14.40 -1.38 -0.55
N ALA A 18 14.58 -0.30 0.22
CA ALA A 18 14.59 -0.38 1.67
C ALA A 18 13.25 -0.86 2.25
N LEU A 19 12.10 -0.44 1.70
CA LEU A 19 10.79 -0.89 2.16
C LEU A 19 10.61 -2.41 2.05
N ALA A 20 11.08 -3.01 0.95
CA ALA A 20 11.14 -4.46 0.76
C ALA A 20 11.98 -5.13 1.86
N ALA A 21 13.22 -4.66 2.04
CA ALA A 21 14.14 -5.23 3.02
C ALA A 21 13.61 -5.12 4.47
N PHE A 22 12.94 -4.00 4.80
CA PHE A 22 12.32 -3.83 6.12
C PHE A 22 11.10 -4.73 6.32
N SER A 23 10.27 -4.96 5.29
CA SER A 23 9.09 -5.83 5.41
C SER A 23 9.50 -7.29 5.61
N GLU A 24 10.52 -7.76 4.90
CA GLU A 24 11.10 -9.10 5.08
C GLU A 24 11.72 -9.26 6.48
N ARG A 25 12.53 -8.27 6.90
CA ARG A 25 13.19 -8.29 8.22
C ARG A 25 12.18 -8.28 9.39
N ALA A 26 11.12 -7.49 9.25
CA ALA A 26 10.10 -7.32 10.28
C ALA A 26 9.08 -8.47 10.30
N ASP A 27 9.02 -9.27 9.23
CA ASP A 27 7.96 -10.26 8.99
C ASP A 27 6.55 -9.64 9.15
N ALA A 28 6.41 -8.41 8.64
CA ALA A 28 5.20 -7.60 8.78
C ALA A 28 5.05 -6.61 7.62
N PRO A 29 3.80 -6.28 7.22
CA PRO A 29 3.57 -5.37 6.12
C PRO A 29 3.86 -3.92 6.50
N ILE A 30 4.39 -3.15 5.55
CA ILE A 30 4.59 -1.71 5.64
C ILE A 30 3.56 -1.04 4.73
N THR A 31 2.63 -0.31 5.34
CA THR A 31 1.53 0.38 4.62
C THR A 31 1.45 1.87 4.93
N HIS A 32 2.21 2.35 5.91
CA HIS A 32 2.27 3.75 6.32
C HIS A 32 3.59 4.33 5.83
N VAL A 33 3.52 5.07 4.73
CA VAL A 33 4.69 5.63 4.05
C VAL A 33 4.38 7.07 3.68
N SER A 34 5.30 7.97 4.02
CA SER A 34 5.23 9.39 3.77
C SER A 34 6.47 9.80 3.00
N THR A 35 6.31 10.43 1.83
CA THR A 35 7.44 10.95 1.05
C THR A 35 7.37 12.46 1.02
N SER A 36 8.51 13.12 1.23
CA SER A 36 8.66 14.55 0.98
C SER A 36 9.58 14.77 -0.22
N VAL A 37 9.29 15.83 -0.97
CA VAL A 37 10.11 16.27 -2.10
C VAL A 37 10.79 17.56 -1.69
N ALA A 38 12.12 17.57 -1.74
CA ALA A 38 12.92 18.75 -1.44
C ALA A 38 13.26 19.54 -2.72
N VAL A 39 13.37 20.86 -2.58
CA VAL A 39 13.86 21.78 -3.61
C VAL A 39 15.21 22.33 -3.17
N GLU A 40 16.16 22.44 -4.12
CA GLU A 40 17.51 23.03 -4.00
C GLU A 40 18.20 22.95 -2.61
N GLY A 41 19.20 22.06 -2.48
CA GLY A 41 20.11 22.00 -1.34
C GLY A 41 19.62 21.17 -0.14
N ALA A 42 18.35 20.76 -0.14
CA ALA A 42 17.79 19.77 0.77
C ALA A 42 17.55 18.42 0.06
N GLU A 43 17.54 17.34 0.82
CA GLU A 43 17.38 15.97 0.30
C GLU A 43 15.92 15.53 0.38
N SER A 44 15.46 14.80 -0.65
CA SER A 44 14.12 14.19 -0.62
C SER A 44 14.17 12.95 0.27
N VAL A 45 13.12 12.71 1.05
CA VAL A 45 13.11 11.60 2.01
C VAL A 45 11.83 10.80 1.94
N THR A 46 11.93 9.51 2.25
CA THR A 46 10.77 8.64 2.52
C THR A 46 10.83 8.15 3.95
N GLU A 47 9.76 8.40 4.69
CA GLU A 47 9.54 7.89 6.04
C GLU A 47 8.50 6.79 6.05
N PHE A 48 8.68 5.79 6.90
CA PHE A 48 7.74 4.70 7.05
C PHE A 48 7.82 4.08 8.44
N LEU A 49 6.76 3.36 8.81
CA LEU A 49 6.70 2.60 10.06
C LEU A 49 7.03 1.14 9.80
N ALA A 50 7.96 0.59 10.59
CA ALA A 50 8.28 -0.83 10.57
C ALA A 50 8.23 -1.43 11.98
N ALA A 51 7.77 -2.67 12.10
CA ALA A 51 7.69 -3.42 13.35
C ALA A 51 9.03 -4.11 13.71
N THR A 52 10.15 -3.42 13.47
CA THR A 52 11.50 -3.92 13.78
C THR A 52 12.38 -2.79 14.27
N ASP A 53 13.22 -3.07 15.25
CA ASP A 53 14.23 -2.17 15.81
C ASP A 53 15.63 -2.42 15.21
N ALA A 54 15.73 -3.16 14.11
CA ALA A 54 16.97 -3.39 13.39
C ALA A 54 16.83 -2.90 11.96
N ILE A 55 17.82 -2.13 11.50
CA ILE A 55 17.95 -1.76 10.09
C ILE A 55 18.48 -2.99 9.35
N PRO A 56 17.88 -3.41 8.22
CA PRO A 56 18.39 -4.51 7.40
C PRO A 56 19.81 -4.24 6.88
N ASP A 57 20.58 -5.30 6.67
CA ASP A 57 21.94 -5.19 6.15
C ASP A 57 21.94 -4.58 4.74
N GLY A 58 22.88 -3.65 4.49
CA GLY A 58 23.02 -2.97 3.20
C GLY A 58 21.97 -1.90 2.93
N VAL A 59 21.12 -1.57 3.89
CA VAL A 59 20.16 -0.45 3.80
C VAL A 59 20.68 0.75 4.59
N GLU A 60 20.79 1.89 3.91
CA GLU A 60 21.06 3.17 4.57
C GLU A 60 19.73 3.82 4.99
N ALA A 61 19.48 3.87 6.31
CA ALA A 61 18.30 4.49 6.89
C ALA A 61 18.62 5.08 8.27
N GLU A 62 17.85 6.09 8.67
CA GLU A 62 17.89 6.69 10.01
C GLU A 62 16.62 6.31 10.79
N ARG A 63 16.75 5.91 12.06
CA ARG A 63 15.58 5.82 12.94
C ARG A 63 15.25 7.19 13.51
N VAL A 64 14.12 7.75 13.11
CA VAL A 64 13.66 9.08 13.53
C VAL A 64 12.92 9.01 14.87
N PHE A 65 12.07 7.99 15.06
CA PHE A 65 11.24 7.86 16.25
C PHE A 65 10.87 6.41 16.57
N SER A 66 10.36 6.16 17.78
CA SER A 66 9.87 4.84 18.20
C SER A 66 8.53 4.96 18.93
N TYR A 67 7.53 4.23 18.44
CA TYR A 67 6.18 4.09 18.97
C TYR A 67 6.00 2.69 19.57
N GLY A 68 6.63 2.44 20.72
CA GLY A 68 6.56 1.11 21.34
C GLY A 68 7.19 0.03 20.45
N THR A 69 6.36 -0.79 19.81
CA THR A 69 6.77 -1.89 18.91
C THR A 69 6.93 -1.49 17.44
N GLN A 70 6.54 -0.26 17.08
CA GLN A 70 6.75 0.29 15.74
C GLN A 70 7.81 1.39 15.77
N HIS A 71 8.63 1.47 14.74
CA HIS A 71 9.70 2.45 14.64
C HIS A 71 9.58 3.22 13.33
N ALA A 72 9.70 4.55 13.40
CA ALA A 72 9.73 5.40 12.24
C ALA A 72 11.15 5.48 11.70
N TYR A 73 11.31 5.05 10.46
CA TYR A 73 12.57 5.11 9.72
C TYR A 73 12.47 6.12 8.59
N ARG A 74 13.58 6.76 8.28
CA ARG A 74 13.74 7.70 7.17
C ARG A 74 14.84 7.21 6.25
N ILE A 75 14.56 7.20 4.96
CA ILE A 75 15.55 7.00 3.89
C ILE A 75 15.73 8.33 3.18
N THR A 76 16.98 8.67 2.94
CA THR A 76 17.36 9.79 2.09
C THR A 76 17.49 9.30 0.66
N HIS A 77 16.81 9.96 -0.26
CA HIS A 77 16.92 9.70 -1.69
C HIS A 77 18.03 10.57 -2.28
N ASP A 78 19.01 9.92 -2.89
CA ASP A 78 20.05 10.59 -3.67
C ASP A 78 19.79 10.43 -5.17
N ALA A 79 20.71 10.95 -5.99
CA ALA A 79 20.59 10.85 -7.45
C ALA A 79 20.88 9.43 -8.01
N GLY A 80 21.24 8.46 -7.17
CA GLY A 80 21.63 7.10 -7.55
C GLY A 80 20.47 6.22 -8.03
N ALA A 81 19.24 6.57 -7.64
CA ALA A 81 17.99 5.96 -8.10
C ALA A 81 18.00 4.42 -8.06
N HIS A 82 18.18 3.88 -6.85
CA HIS A 82 18.32 2.48 -6.52
C HIS A 82 16.98 1.78 -6.23
N CYS A 83 15.92 2.52 -5.89
CA CYS A 83 14.59 1.94 -5.66
C CYS A 83 13.61 2.22 -6.82
N PRO A 84 12.58 1.37 -7.02
CA PRO A 84 11.51 1.64 -7.99
C PRO A 84 10.83 3.01 -7.80
N CYS A 85 10.75 3.49 -6.55
CA CYS A 85 10.21 4.80 -6.19
C CYS A 85 10.98 5.98 -6.79
N GLU A 86 12.30 5.97 -6.68
CA GLU A 86 13.17 7.03 -7.22
C GLU A 86 13.10 7.03 -8.76
N ARG A 87 13.04 5.85 -9.37
CA ARG A 87 12.85 5.72 -10.83
C ARG A 87 11.54 6.38 -11.27
N LEU A 88 10.43 6.06 -10.61
CA LEU A 88 9.14 6.70 -10.90
C LEU A 88 9.19 8.23 -10.71
N GLY A 89 9.89 8.70 -9.65
CA GLY A 89 10.13 10.12 -9.43
C GLY A 89 10.85 10.81 -10.60
N ALA A 90 11.82 10.15 -11.24
CA ALA A 90 12.55 10.67 -12.40
C ALA A 90 11.67 10.90 -13.64
N PHE A 91 10.56 10.17 -13.75
CA PHE A 91 9.54 10.35 -14.80
C PHE A 91 8.41 11.32 -14.39
N GLY A 92 8.51 11.94 -13.21
CA GLY A 92 7.44 12.79 -12.68
C GLY A 92 6.19 12.00 -12.28
N CYS A 93 6.35 10.73 -11.94
CA CYS A 93 5.29 9.84 -11.47
C CYS A 93 5.35 9.71 -9.94
N PRO A 94 4.72 10.60 -9.17
CA PRO A 94 4.66 10.45 -7.72
C PRO A 94 3.89 9.19 -7.37
N VAL A 95 4.43 8.43 -6.42
CA VAL A 95 3.75 7.27 -5.85
C VAL A 95 2.68 7.76 -4.89
N HIS A 96 1.45 7.28 -5.08
CA HIS A 96 0.30 7.58 -4.25
C HIS A 96 0.14 6.58 -3.10
N ARG A 97 0.57 5.33 -3.30
CA ARG A 97 0.50 4.29 -2.26
C ARG A 97 1.68 3.34 -2.35
N TYR A 98 2.19 2.99 -1.18
CA TYR A 98 3.22 1.99 -0.97
C TYR A 98 2.66 0.84 -0.13
N VAL A 99 2.91 -0.39 -0.55
CA VAL A 99 2.76 -1.58 0.27
C VAL A 99 4.02 -2.39 0.12
N ALA A 100 4.68 -2.74 1.23
CA ALA A 100 5.75 -3.72 1.22
C ALA A 100 5.39 -4.88 2.15
N GLU A 101 5.54 -6.11 1.67
CA GLU A 101 5.16 -7.32 2.42
C GLU A 101 6.05 -8.48 1.98
N ALA A 102 6.65 -9.16 2.96
CA ALA A 102 7.52 -10.33 2.70
C ALA A 102 8.62 -10.09 1.64
N GLY A 103 9.22 -8.90 1.60
CA GLY A 103 10.24 -8.54 0.61
C GLY A 103 9.67 -7.99 -0.70
N ASP A 104 8.39 -8.18 -1.00
CA ASP A 104 7.76 -7.63 -2.20
C ASP A 104 7.27 -6.21 -1.97
N VAL A 105 7.18 -5.43 -3.05
CA VAL A 105 6.66 -4.05 -3.00
C VAL A 105 5.61 -3.85 -4.07
N THR A 106 4.48 -3.28 -3.70
CA THR A 106 3.43 -2.84 -4.62
C THR A 106 3.30 -1.32 -4.55
N LEU A 107 3.36 -0.67 -5.72
CA LEU A 107 3.27 0.77 -5.89
C LEU A 107 2.02 1.13 -6.71
N ASP A 108 1.27 2.11 -6.23
CA ASP A 108 0.28 2.82 -7.03
C ASP A 108 0.81 4.19 -7.43
N PHE A 109 0.79 4.52 -8.71
CA PHE A 109 1.19 5.84 -9.20
C PHE A 109 0.31 6.32 -10.35
N HIS A 110 0.42 7.61 -10.65
CA HIS A 110 -0.22 8.23 -11.80
C HIS A 110 0.83 8.65 -12.83
N ALA A 111 0.60 8.28 -14.09
CA ALA A 111 1.31 8.82 -15.23
C ALA A 111 0.46 9.91 -15.91
N ALA A 112 1.10 10.98 -16.36
CA ALA A 112 0.43 12.08 -17.03
C ALA A 112 -0.27 11.62 -18.33
N ASP A 113 0.33 10.65 -19.02
CA ASP A 113 -0.18 10.04 -20.24
C ASP A 113 0.42 8.63 -20.45
N PHE A 114 0.01 7.97 -21.54
CA PHE A 114 0.49 6.64 -21.89
C PHE A 114 1.98 6.62 -22.25
N ALA A 115 2.51 7.68 -22.87
CA ALA A 115 3.92 7.72 -23.24
C ALA A 115 4.81 7.72 -21.99
N THR A 116 4.47 8.57 -21.01
CA THR A 116 5.15 8.63 -19.71
C THR A 116 5.07 7.29 -18.99
N LEU A 117 3.90 6.64 -19.00
CA LEU A 117 3.75 5.30 -18.43
C LEU A 117 4.65 4.28 -19.13
N GLN A 118 4.70 4.29 -20.47
CA GLN A 118 5.53 3.35 -21.23
C GLN A 118 7.01 3.55 -20.92
N ASP A 119 7.48 4.78 -20.88
CA ASP A 119 8.88 5.11 -20.58
C ASP A 119 9.25 4.69 -19.15
N ALA A 120 8.40 5.02 -18.17
CA ALA A 120 8.60 4.61 -16.79
C ALA A 120 8.60 3.07 -16.63
N MET A 121 7.64 2.38 -17.26
CA MET A 121 7.55 0.92 -17.20
C MET A 121 8.70 0.22 -17.92
N ALA A 122 9.22 0.80 -19.00
CA ALA A 122 10.38 0.27 -19.70
C ALA A 122 11.63 0.33 -18.81
N ASP A 123 11.88 1.48 -18.17
CA ASP A 123 13.00 1.64 -17.24
C ASP A 123 12.88 0.72 -16.01
N LEU A 124 11.67 0.60 -15.44
CA LEU A 124 11.44 -0.30 -14.31
C LEU A 124 11.69 -1.77 -14.67
N ARG A 125 11.23 -2.22 -15.84
CA ARG A 125 11.41 -3.60 -16.31
C ARG A 125 12.85 -3.94 -16.68
N GLU A 126 13.66 -2.94 -17.03
CA GLU A 126 15.09 -3.15 -17.29
C GLU A 126 15.86 -3.47 -16.00
N ARG A 127 15.37 -2.96 -14.86
CA ARG A 127 16.10 -2.98 -13.57
C ARG A 127 15.53 -3.96 -12.56
N PHE A 128 14.22 -4.21 -12.61
CA PHE A 128 13.50 -4.99 -11.61
C PHE A 128 12.62 -6.05 -12.28
N SER A 129 12.26 -7.08 -11.50
CA SER A 129 11.18 -7.99 -11.87
C SER A 129 9.84 -7.30 -11.58
N VAL A 130 9.07 -7.00 -12.62
CA VAL A 130 7.88 -6.15 -12.52
C VAL A 130 6.64 -6.86 -13.05
N ASP A 131 5.59 -6.93 -12.23
CA ASP A 131 4.26 -7.38 -12.63
C ASP A 131 3.25 -6.24 -12.59
N VAL A 132 2.54 -6.04 -13.70
CA VAL A 132 1.53 -4.98 -13.81
C VAL A 132 0.19 -5.55 -13.41
N GLN A 133 -0.24 -5.25 -12.19
CA GLN A 133 -1.49 -5.78 -11.66
C GLN A 133 -2.71 -5.05 -12.21
N ARG A 134 -2.63 -3.71 -12.39
CA ARG A 134 -3.78 -2.91 -12.83
C ARG A 134 -3.37 -1.66 -13.60
N LEU A 135 -4.09 -1.37 -14.69
CA LEU A 135 -4.05 -0.09 -15.39
C LEU A 135 -5.47 0.47 -15.50
N LEU A 136 -5.65 1.72 -15.10
CA LEU A 136 -6.92 2.43 -15.23
C LEU A 136 -6.72 3.73 -16.02
N GLN A 137 -7.45 3.87 -17.12
CA GLN A 137 -7.46 5.06 -17.95
C GLN A 137 -8.88 5.64 -18.01
N PRO A 138 -9.11 6.87 -17.52
CA PRO A 138 -10.40 7.57 -17.65
C PRO A 138 -10.73 7.90 -19.13
N PRO A 139 -12.03 8.12 -19.47
CA PRO A 139 -13.09 8.50 -18.54
C PRO A 139 -13.78 7.30 -17.90
N LEU A 140 -13.73 7.23 -16.57
CA LEU A 140 -14.80 6.58 -15.80
C LEU A 140 -15.86 7.69 -15.66
N GLU A 141 -17.07 7.51 -16.20
CA GLU A 141 -18.16 8.47 -16.03
C GLU A 141 -18.39 8.76 -14.52
N GLY A 142 -18.63 10.02 -14.15
CA GLY A 142 -18.84 10.47 -12.76
C GLY A 142 -17.94 11.62 -12.31
N ASP A 143 -18.35 12.35 -11.27
CA ASP A 143 -17.57 13.45 -10.68
C ASP A 143 -16.40 12.87 -9.86
N PRO A 144 -15.15 13.38 -9.96
CA PRO A 144 -14.07 12.98 -9.05
C PRO A 144 -14.44 13.11 -7.55
N GLU A 145 -15.41 13.96 -7.18
CA GLU A 145 -15.95 14.05 -5.81
C GLU A 145 -16.84 12.87 -5.39
N GLU A 146 -17.30 12.03 -6.32
CA GLU A 146 -18.02 10.77 -6.03
C GLU A 146 -17.06 9.62 -5.65
N ARG A 147 -15.76 9.90 -5.60
CA ARG A 147 -14.72 8.89 -5.35
C ARG A 147 -14.26 8.94 -3.91
N VAL A 148 -14.76 7.99 -3.16
CA VAL A 148 -14.32 7.76 -1.79
C VAL A 148 -12.98 7.02 -1.81
N PHE A 149 -12.01 7.58 -1.11
CA PHE A 149 -10.80 6.86 -0.71
C PHE A 149 -11.07 6.13 0.60
N VAL A 150 -11.25 4.82 0.51
CA VAL A 150 -11.34 3.95 1.68
C VAL A 150 -9.93 3.65 2.16
N ASN A 151 -9.62 3.95 3.42
CA ASN A 151 -8.33 3.66 4.04
C ASN A 151 -8.40 2.36 4.85
N PRO A 152 -8.01 1.21 4.28
CA PRO A 152 -8.02 -0.06 5.00
C PRO A 152 -7.02 -0.10 6.17
N GLY A 153 -6.09 0.85 6.28
CA GLY A 153 -5.19 1.00 7.42
C GLY A 153 -5.88 1.43 8.73
N ARG A 154 -7.14 1.91 8.68
CA ARG A 154 -7.93 2.23 9.89
C ARG A 154 -8.48 0.98 10.59
N LEU A 155 -8.53 -0.16 9.89
CA LEU A 155 -9.00 -1.42 10.45
C LEU A 155 -7.94 -1.99 11.38
N THR A 156 -8.36 -2.54 12.53
CA THR A 156 -7.46 -3.38 13.32
C THR A 156 -7.22 -4.71 12.59
N ASP A 157 -6.14 -5.41 12.91
CA ASP A 157 -5.82 -6.71 12.30
C ASP A 157 -7.02 -7.67 12.38
N ARG A 158 -7.69 -7.71 13.55
CA ARG A 158 -8.86 -8.56 13.75
C ARG A 158 -10.10 -8.11 12.95
N GLN A 159 -10.28 -6.81 12.77
CA GLN A 159 -11.37 -6.27 11.93
C GLN A 159 -11.13 -6.58 10.45
N ARG A 160 -9.89 -6.45 10.00
CA ARG A 160 -9.45 -6.82 8.66
C ARG A 160 -9.66 -8.31 8.40
N GLU A 161 -9.12 -9.16 9.26
CA GLU A 161 -9.22 -10.62 9.14
C GLU A 161 -10.68 -11.11 9.09
N VAL A 162 -11.54 -10.55 9.95
CA VAL A 162 -12.98 -10.84 9.96
C VAL A 162 -13.66 -10.40 8.67
N LEU A 163 -13.34 -9.21 8.17
CA LEU A 163 -13.93 -8.66 6.95
C LEU A 163 -13.49 -9.42 5.69
N GLU A 164 -12.20 -9.73 5.58
CA GLU A 164 -11.61 -10.52 4.48
C GLU A 164 -12.20 -11.94 4.47
N THR A 165 -12.25 -12.61 5.62
CA THR A 165 -12.87 -13.94 5.75
C THR A 165 -14.35 -13.91 5.34
N ALA A 166 -15.10 -12.89 5.76
CA ALA A 166 -16.50 -12.73 5.36
C ALA A 166 -16.65 -12.52 3.85
N TYR A 167 -15.76 -11.73 3.24
CA TYR A 167 -15.75 -11.47 1.81
C TYR A 167 -15.46 -12.75 1.01
N ASP A 168 -14.35 -13.42 1.28
CA ASP A 168 -13.88 -14.58 0.52
C ASP A 168 -14.85 -15.77 0.60
N ARG A 169 -15.45 -15.96 1.78
CA ARG A 169 -16.41 -17.03 2.04
C ARG A 169 -17.82 -16.70 1.52
N GLY A 170 -18.02 -15.53 0.90
CA GLY A 170 -19.28 -15.17 0.25
C GLY A 170 -20.41 -14.82 1.24
N TYR A 171 -20.07 -14.26 2.40
CA TYR A 171 -21.05 -13.75 3.37
C TYR A 171 -21.92 -12.61 2.80
N PHE A 172 -21.33 -11.82 1.90
CA PHE A 172 -21.97 -10.67 1.26
C PHE A 172 -22.75 -11.03 -0.01
N GLU A 173 -22.58 -12.24 -0.52
CA GLU A 173 -23.21 -12.66 -1.77
C GLU A 173 -24.72 -12.88 -1.66
N ARG A 174 -25.37 -12.97 -2.82
CA ARG A 174 -26.78 -13.33 -2.95
C ARG A 174 -26.90 -14.40 -4.06
N PRO A 175 -27.22 -15.68 -3.71
CA PRO A 175 -27.42 -16.21 -2.35
C PRO A 175 -26.12 -16.24 -1.52
N ARG A 176 -26.23 -16.15 -0.19
CA ARG A 176 -25.07 -16.24 0.71
C ARG A 176 -24.45 -17.63 0.64
N ARG A 177 -23.12 -17.70 0.51
CA ARG A 177 -22.36 -18.97 0.56
C ARG A 177 -21.95 -19.38 1.98
N ALA A 178 -21.81 -18.42 2.90
CA ALA A 178 -21.50 -18.66 4.31
C ALA A 178 -22.29 -17.73 5.23
N ASN A 179 -22.55 -18.18 6.45
CA ASN A 179 -23.22 -17.39 7.49
C ASN A 179 -22.31 -17.02 8.67
N ALA A 180 -22.74 -16.08 9.52
CA ALA A 180 -21.90 -15.54 10.60
C ALA A 180 -21.49 -16.59 11.64
N THR A 181 -22.31 -17.63 11.85
CA THR A 181 -21.99 -18.71 12.80
C THR A 181 -20.86 -19.58 12.27
N GLU A 182 -20.91 -19.93 10.98
CA GLU A 182 -19.86 -20.71 10.31
C GLU A 182 -18.53 -19.95 10.32
N LEU A 183 -18.56 -18.66 9.97
CA LEU A 183 -17.35 -17.83 9.91
C LEU A 183 -16.76 -17.55 11.30
N ALA A 184 -17.60 -17.39 12.32
CA ALA A 184 -17.12 -17.26 13.69
C ALA A 184 -16.43 -18.55 14.16
N ALA A 185 -16.96 -19.72 13.79
CA ALA A 185 -16.35 -21.01 14.08
C ALA A 185 -15.00 -21.18 13.37
N ASP A 186 -14.92 -20.81 12.08
CA ASP A 186 -13.66 -20.81 11.30
C ASP A 186 -12.58 -19.95 11.97
N LEU A 187 -12.98 -18.81 12.55
CA LEU A 187 -12.08 -17.86 13.20
C LEU A 187 -11.86 -18.12 14.70
N GLY A 188 -12.42 -19.20 15.24
CA GLY A 188 -12.27 -19.59 16.65
C GLY A 188 -12.85 -18.58 17.66
N ILE A 189 -13.87 -17.81 17.28
CA ILE A 189 -14.51 -16.79 18.12
C ILE A 189 -16.02 -16.99 18.28
N ALA A 190 -16.61 -16.30 19.26
CA ALA A 190 -18.06 -16.25 19.39
C ALA A 190 -18.70 -15.51 18.22
N GLN A 191 -19.90 -15.94 17.82
CA GLN A 191 -20.69 -15.27 16.77
C GLN A 191 -20.94 -13.78 17.05
N SER A 192 -21.12 -13.42 18.33
CA SER A 192 -21.27 -12.04 18.77
C SER A 192 -20.00 -11.22 18.49
N THR A 193 -18.83 -11.76 18.82
CA THR A 193 -17.53 -11.14 18.57
C THR A 193 -17.24 -10.99 17.09
N PHE A 194 -17.59 -11.99 16.26
CA PHE A 194 -17.49 -11.87 14.80
C PHE A 194 -18.34 -10.71 14.28
N THR A 195 -19.61 -10.65 14.71
CA THR A 195 -20.55 -9.62 14.27
C THR A 195 -20.09 -8.23 14.72
N GLU A 196 -19.57 -8.11 15.94
CA GLU A 196 -19.03 -6.86 16.47
C GLU A 196 -17.83 -6.36 15.65
N HIS A 197 -16.85 -7.24 15.38
CA HIS A 197 -15.71 -6.89 14.53
C HIS A 197 -16.14 -6.54 13.10
N LEU A 198 -17.08 -7.27 12.53
CA LEU A 198 -17.59 -7.03 11.18
C LEU A 198 -18.29 -5.67 11.09
N VAL A 199 -19.16 -5.34 12.05
CA VAL A 199 -19.83 -4.04 12.13
C VAL A 199 -18.82 -2.93 12.33
N ALA A 200 -17.87 -3.08 13.24
CA ALA A 200 -16.84 -2.06 13.48
C ALA A 200 -15.94 -1.83 12.26
N ALA A 201 -15.60 -2.90 11.53
CA ALA A 201 -14.87 -2.80 10.27
C ALA A 201 -15.68 -2.04 9.22
N GLN A 202 -16.94 -2.44 9.02
CA GLN A 202 -17.85 -1.78 8.08
C GLN A 202 -18.06 -0.31 8.42
N SER A 203 -18.31 0.03 9.69
CA SER A 203 -18.48 1.41 10.12
C SER A 203 -17.29 2.28 9.72
N LYS A 204 -16.05 1.83 9.96
CA LYS A 204 -14.85 2.59 9.57
C LYS A 204 -14.75 2.80 8.05
N LEU A 205 -15.08 1.79 7.26
CA LEU A 205 -15.07 1.93 5.80
C LEU A 205 -16.21 2.83 5.32
N LEU A 206 -17.37 2.79 5.99
CA LEU A 206 -18.51 3.64 5.67
C LEU A 206 -18.31 5.09 6.10
N GLU A 207 -17.58 5.37 7.20
CA GLU A 207 -17.13 6.72 7.57
C GLU A 207 -16.29 7.33 6.46
N ASP A 208 -15.35 6.57 5.89
CA ASP A 208 -14.57 7.03 4.74
C ASP A 208 -15.51 7.31 3.54
N VAL A 209 -16.54 6.48 3.34
CA VAL A 209 -17.53 6.60 2.24
C VAL A 209 -18.46 7.79 2.36
N PHE A 210 -18.91 8.12 3.57
CA PHE A 210 -19.91 9.17 3.78
C PHE A 210 -19.32 10.48 4.33
N GLY A 211 -18.04 10.48 4.73
CA GLY A 211 -17.32 11.67 5.18
C GLY A 211 -17.77 12.20 6.55
N GLU A 212 -18.23 11.32 7.45
CA GLU A 212 -18.64 11.64 8.82
C GLU A 212 -17.62 11.17 9.87
#